data_AF-A0A6P8JK57-F1
#
_entry.id   AF-A0A6P8JK57-F1
#
_cell.length_a   1.000
_cell.length_b   1.000
_cell.length_c   1.000
_cell.angle_alpha   90.00
_cell.angle_beta   90.00
_cell.angle_gamma   90.00
#
_symmetry.space_group_name_H-M   'P 1'
#
loop_
_entity.id
_entity.type
_entity.pdbx_description
1 polymer ?
#
loop_
_entity_poly.entity_id
_entity_poly.type
_entity_poly.pdbx_seq_one_letter_code
_entity_poly.pdbx_strand_id
1 'polypeptide(L)'
;MIGGVYLHFLYFWNITRGYEFINLRIEDLLPAIEPLTRRQIREIHHLWALHAHLERISMRLKRSCGLQLLAMRLEYFLHCIILCFVVIAIPQRASPPNAATYFLSFICCVRSLEIFIIDYLLETMSTYHSKPMDAVIEGRMCKELGAFIIYGRSMELNLKLCGMYLPNRTSFLHMAEGILCHFMLLLQFLLIFSN
;
A
#
# COMPACT_ATOMS: atom_id res chain seq x y z
N MET A 1 7.51 18.10 -4.26
CA MET A 1 7.08 16.69 -4.26
C MET A 1 6.73 16.12 -2.88
N ILE A 2 7.33 16.58 -1.77
CA ILE A 2 7.03 16.08 -0.40
C ILE A 2 5.55 16.27 0.00
N GLY A 3 4.95 17.41 -0.35
CA GLY A 3 3.52 17.66 -0.05
C GLY A 3 2.55 16.70 -0.76
N GLY A 4 2.92 16.18 -1.94
CA GLY A 4 2.11 15.20 -2.65
C GLY A 4 2.05 13.88 -1.90
N VAL A 5 3.20 13.38 -1.44
CA VAL A 5 3.31 12.11 -0.69
C VAL A 5 2.53 12.17 0.62
N TYR A 6 2.64 13.28 1.35
CA TYR A 6 1.89 13.48 2.60
C TYR A 6 0.38 13.48 2.38
N LEU A 7 -0.11 14.09 1.30
CA LEU A 7 -1.53 14.06 0.96
C LEU A 7 -2.00 12.64 0.64
N HIS A 8 -1.22 11.87 -0.13
CA HIS A 8 -1.54 10.48 -0.42
C HIS A 8 -1.62 9.65 0.86
N PHE A 9 -0.64 9.81 1.75
CA PHE A 9 -0.64 9.19 3.07
C PHE A 9 -1.93 9.53 3.84
N LEU A 10 -2.28 10.81 3.94
CA LEU A 10 -3.47 11.26 4.66
C LEU A 10 -4.76 10.68 4.07
N TYR A 11 -4.89 10.65 2.75
CA TYR A 11 -6.05 10.07 2.08
C TYR A 11 -6.18 8.57 2.36
N PHE A 12 -5.11 7.79 2.16
CA PHE A 12 -5.14 6.36 2.43
C PHE A 12 -5.36 6.06 3.91
N TRP A 13 -4.72 6.82 4.81
CA TRP A 13 -4.91 6.69 6.25
C TRP A 13 -6.36 6.88 6.68
N ASN A 14 -7.01 7.95 6.20
CA ASN A 14 -8.40 8.23 6.54
C ASN A 14 -9.35 7.14 6.03
N ILE A 15 -9.10 6.60 4.83
CA ILE A 15 -9.93 5.51 4.30
C ILE A 15 -9.72 4.22 5.11
N THR A 16 -8.48 3.88 5.46
CA THR A 16 -8.15 2.73 6.31
C THR A 16 -8.85 2.83 7.66
N ARG A 17 -8.84 4.01 8.30
CA ARG A 17 -9.58 4.26 9.55
C ARG A 17 -11.10 4.11 9.38
N GLY A 18 -11.63 4.52 8.23
CA GLY A 18 -13.04 4.31 7.88
C GLY A 18 -13.41 2.83 7.82
N TYR A 19 -12.57 2.00 7.20
CA TYR A 19 -12.78 0.55 7.17
C TYR A 19 -12.61 -0.09 8.55
N GLU A 20 -11.61 0.31 9.33
CA GLU A 20 -11.40 -0.16 10.71
C GLU A 20 -12.64 0.11 11.59
N PHE A 21 -13.21 1.31 11.50
CA PHE A 21 -14.43 1.66 12.23
C PHE A 21 -15.63 0.79 11.83
N ILE A 22 -15.83 0.56 10.53
CA ILE A 22 -16.92 -0.30 10.04
C ILE A 22 -16.73 -1.73 10.55
N ASN A 23 -15.50 -2.25 10.52
CA ASN A 23 -15.19 -3.60 10.96
C ASN A 23 -15.45 -3.80 12.44
N LEU A 24 -14.95 -2.88 13.29
CA LEU A 24 -15.22 -2.90 14.73
C LEU A 24 -16.73 -2.83 15.01
N ARG A 25 -17.46 -1.97 14.28
CA ARG A 25 -18.90 -1.83 14.48
C ARG A 25 -19.69 -3.07 14.05
N ILE A 26 -19.29 -3.73 12.97
CA ILE A 26 -19.90 -5.00 12.54
C ILE A 26 -19.58 -6.11 13.55
N GLU A 27 -18.35 -6.17 14.04
CA GLU A 27 -17.91 -7.15 15.05
C GLU A 27 -18.60 -6.94 16.39
N ASP A 28 -18.89 -5.70 16.82
CA ASP A 28 -19.69 -5.42 18.02
C ASP A 28 -21.17 -5.83 17.87
N LEU A 29 -21.72 -5.72 16.66
CA LEU A 29 -23.13 -6.01 16.36
C LEU A 29 -23.39 -7.52 16.14
N LEU A 30 -22.39 -8.30 15.78
CA LEU A 30 -22.50 -9.74 15.49
C LEU A 30 -22.78 -10.64 16.73
N PRO A 31 -22.08 -10.50 17.87
CA PRO A 31 -22.28 -11.32 19.06
C PRO A 31 -23.41 -10.79 19.95
N ALA A 32 -23.90 -9.57 19.70
CA ALA A 32 -25.00 -8.96 20.44
C ALA A 32 -26.37 -9.50 19.97
N ILE A 33 -26.69 -10.71 20.43
CA ILE A 33 -28.05 -11.23 20.66
C ILE A 33 -28.75 -11.82 19.41
N GLU A 34 -28.87 -13.15 19.37
CA GLU A 34 -29.94 -13.81 18.62
C GLU A 34 -31.27 -13.62 19.37
N PRO A 35 -32.37 -13.23 18.69
CA PRO A 35 -32.48 -12.87 17.27
C PRO A 35 -32.13 -11.39 16.99
N LEU A 36 -31.44 -11.16 15.87
CA LEU A 36 -31.14 -9.81 15.37
C LEU A 36 -32.43 -8.99 15.22
N THR A 37 -32.49 -7.85 15.89
CA THR A 37 -33.63 -6.94 15.80
C THR A 37 -33.66 -6.28 14.42
N ARG A 38 -34.85 -6.01 13.84
CA ARG A 38 -34.99 -5.25 12.56
C ARG A 38 -34.20 -3.94 12.52
N ARG A 39 -33.93 -3.34 13.68
CA ARG A 39 -33.12 -2.13 13.82
C ARG A 39 -31.63 -2.39 13.54
N GLN A 40 -31.07 -3.49 14.05
CA GLN A 40 -29.68 -3.89 13.80
C GLN A 40 -29.46 -4.28 12.33
N ILE A 41 -30.42 -4.97 11.71
CA ILE A 41 -30.35 -5.31 10.27
C ILE A 41 -30.28 -4.04 9.41
N ARG A 42 -31.07 -3.01 9.73
CA ARG A 42 -31.00 -1.71 9.04
C ARG A 42 -29.67 -1.00 9.27
N GLU A 43 -29.10 -1.09 10.47
CA GLU A 43 -27.81 -0.49 10.80
C GLU A 43 -26.67 -1.18 10.03
N ILE A 44 -26.69 -2.51 9.95
CA ILE A 44 -25.75 -3.30 9.13
C ILE A 44 -25.88 -2.94 7.64
N HIS A 45 -27.10 -2.79 7.14
CA HIS A 45 -27.33 -2.37 5.75
C HIS A 45 -26.79 -0.95 5.49
N HIS A 46 -26.93 -0.04 6.45
CA HIS A 46 -26.36 1.31 6.34
C HIS A 46 -24.83 1.31 6.37
N LEU A 47 -24.23 0.51 7.26
CA LEU A 47 -22.79 0.28 7.33
C LEU A 47 -22.25 -0.32 6.02
N TRP A 48 -23.00 -1.25 5.41
CA TRP A 48 -22.67 -1.79 4.09
C TRP A 48 -22.77 -0.77 2.97
N ALA A 49 -23.80 0.08 2.97
CA ALA A 49 -23.91 1.17 2.01
C ALA A 49 -22.74 2.16 2.14
N LEU A 50 -22.29 2.43 3.38
CA LEU A 50 -21.11 3.25 3.66
C LEU A 50 -19.84 2.57 3.16
N HIS A 51 -19.67 1.27 3.41
CA HIS A 51 -18.55 0.47 2.90
C HIS A 51 -18.48 0.52 1.37
N ALA A 52 -19.60 0.31 0.67
CA ALA A 52 -19.69 0.40 -0.79
C ALA A 52 -19.44 1.83 -1.34
N HIS A 53 -19.64 2.86 -0.51
CA HIS A 53 -19.27 4.23 -0.87
C HIS A 53 -17.77 4.48 -0.71
N LEU A 54 -17.19 4.03 0.40
CA LEU A 54 -15.73 4.05 0.66
C LEU A 54 -14.96 3.28 -0.41
N GLU A 55 -15.49 2.15 -0.84
CA GLU A 55 -14.93 1.33 -1.92
C GLU A 55 -14.90 2.09 -3.24
N ARG A 56 -15.99 2.74 -3.62
CA ARG A 56 -16.05 3.58 -4.83
C ARG A 56 -15.07 4.75 -4.77
N ILE A 57 -14.91 5.37 -3.59
CA ILE A 57 -13.92 6.43 -3.38
C ILE A 57 -12.51 5.87 -3.50
N SER A 58 -12.23 4.73 -2.86
CA SER A 58 -10.96 4.01 -2.91
C SER A 58 -10.57 3.65 -4.34
N MET A 59 -11.49 3.11 -5.14
CA MET A 59 -11.25 2.79 -6.55
C MET A 59 -10.94 4.04 -7.38
N ARG A 60 -11.69 5.13 -7.20
CA ARG A 60 -11.42 6.40 -7.91
C ARG A 60 -10.06 6.96 -7.53
N LEU A 61 -9.73 6.95 -6.24
CA LEU A 61 -8.46 7.43 -5.73
C LEU A 61 -7.29 6.56 -6.22
N LYS A 62 -7.43 5.23 -6.18
CA LYS A 62 -6.45 4.29 -6.75
C LYS A 62 -6.22 4.53 -8.23
N ARG A 63 -7.27 4.86 -8.99
CA ARG A 63 -7.13 5.17 -10.42
C ARG A 63 -6.40 6.49 -10.66
N SER A 64 -6.71 7.55 -9.91
CA SER A 64 -6.04 8.85 -10.06
C SER A 64 -4.61 8.85 -9.55
N CYS A 65 -4.37 8.21 -8.40
CA CYS A 65 -3.07 8.13 -7.75
C CYS A 65 -2.21 7.00 -8.30
N GLY A 66 -2.78 6.04 -9.02
CA GLY A 66 -2.07 4.85 -9.48
C GLY A 66 -0.87 5.15 -10.37
N LEU A 67 -1.06 6.05 -11.35
CA LEU A 67 0.03 6.50 -12.21
C LEU A 67 1.09 7.30 -11.45
N GLN A 68 0.66 8.13 -10.50
CA GLN A 68 1.57 8.92 -9.66
C GLN A 68 2.41 8.02 -8.75
N LEU A 69 1.82 6.98 -8.16
CA LEU A 69 2.56 6.03 -7.32
C LEU A 69 3.56 5.21 -8.12
N LEU A 70 3.22 4.85 -9.36
CA LEU A 70 4.15 4.19 -10.27
C LEU A 70 5.32 5.10 -10.65
N ALA A 71 5.04 6.36 -10.96
CA ALA A 71 6.08 7.36 -11.25
C ALA A 71 7.03 7.56 -10.05
N MET A 72 6.49 7.66 -8.83
CA MET A 72 7.28 7.76 -7.59
C MET A 72 8.22 6.56 -7.39
N ARG A 73 7.77 5.34 -7.72
CA ARG A 73 8.60 4.13 -7.65
C ARG A 73 9.72 4.13 -8.69
N LEU A 74 9.43 4.55 -9.92
CA LEU A 74 10.44 4.67 -10.97
C LEU A 74 11.50 5.72 -10.63
N GLU A 75 11.07 6.87 -10.12
CA GLU A 75 11.98 7.91 -9.64
C GLU A 75 12.88 7.41 -8.51
N TYR A 76 12.31 6.67 -7.55
CA TYR A 76 13.08 6.05 -6.47
C TYR A 76 14.13 5.06 -7.00
N PHE A 77 13.74 4.16 -7.91
CA PHE A 77 14.64 3.20 -8.54
C PHE A 77 15.82 3.90 -9.25
N LEU A 78 15.54 4.95 -10.04
CA LEU A 78 16.56 5.76 -10.68
C LEU A 78 17.48 6.44 -9.66
N HIS A 79 16.90 6.98 -8.57
CA HIS A 79 17.67 7.62 -7.51
C HIS A 79 18.63 6.65 -6.81
N CYS A 80 18.20 5.41 -6.57
CA CYS A 80 19.06 4.36 -6.03
C CYS A 80 20.22 4.03 -6.96
N ILE A 81 19.97 3.88 -8.27
CA ILE A 81 21.04 3.61 -9.25
C ILE A 81 22.07 4.75 -9.28
N ILE A 82 21.59 6.00 -9.29
CA ILE A 82 22.47 7.18 -9.28
C ILE A 82 23.30 7.21 -7.99
N LEU A 83 22.68 6.97 -6.83
CA LEU A 83 23.39 6.90 -5.55
C LEU A 83 24.46 5.79 -5.57
N CYS A 84 24.13 4.60 -6.06
CA CYS A 84 25.06 3.49 -6.20
C CYS A 84 26.29 3.89 -7.05
N PHE A 85 26.06 4.54 -8.20
CA PHE A 85 27.13 5.00 -9.08
C PHE A 85 28.01 6.08 -8.41
N VAL A 86 27.37 7.06 -7.75
CA VAL A 86 28.05 8.16 -7.04
C VAL A 86 28.90 7.62 -5.88
N VAL A 87 28.38 6.65 -5.12
CA VAL A 87 29.10 6.00 -4.01
C VAL A 87 30.29 5.20 -4.51
N ILE A 88 30.23 4.62 -5.72
CA ILE A 88 31.35 3.88 -6.31
C ILE A 88 32.41 4.81 -6.93
N ALA A 89 31.97 5.84 -7.66
CA ALA A 89 32.87 6.70 -8.44
C ALA A 89 33.64 7.74 -7.60
N ILE A 90 33.04 8.26 -6.52
CA ILE A 90 33.64 9.34 -5.71
C ILE A 90 34.85 8.87 -4.87
N PRO A 91 34.79 7.74 -4.15
CA PRO A 91 35.91 7.28 -3.33
C PRO A 91 37.18 6.96 -4.14
N GLN A 92 37.05 6.61 -5.43
CA GLN A 92 38.19 6.34 -6.30
C GLN A 92 38.99 7.61 -6.68
N ARG A 93 38.44 8.82 -6.47
CA ARG A 93 39.06 10.08 -6.95
C ARG A 93 39.50 11.04 -5.85
N ALA A 94 38.91 11.02 -4.65
CA ALA A 94 39.27 11.96 -3.60
C ALA A 94 38.99 11.39 -2.21
N SER A 95 39.97 11.50 -1.32
CA SER A 95 39.80 11.38 0.13
C SER A 95 39.71 12.81 0.68
N PRO A 96 38.73 13.21 1.52
CA PRO A 96 37.73 12.44 2.29
C PRO A 96 36.34 12.27 1.62
N PRO A 97 35.45 11.40 2.15
CA PRO A 97 34.06 11.28 1.66
C PRO A 97 33.30 12.60 1.81
N ASN A 98 32.80 13.11 0.69
CA ASN A 98 32.10 14.39 0.62
C ASN A 98 30.78 14.37 1.42
N ALA A 99 30.49 15.42 2.19
CA ALA A 99 29.20 15.57 2.90
C ALA A 99 27.96 15.38 2.00
N ALA A 100 28.11 15.63 0.69
CA ALA A 100 27.08 15.39 -0.31
C ALA A 100 26.66 13.91 -0.45
N THR A 101 27.57 12.94 -0.29
CA THR A 101 27.22 11.51 -0.38
C THR A 101 26.38 11.07 0.82
N TYR A 102 26.72 11.54 2.02
CA TYR A 102 25.91 11.31 3.22
C TYR A 102 24.52 11.95 3.10
N PHE A 103 24.43 13.18 2.59
CA PHE A 103 23.16 13.85 2.39
C PHE A 103 22.27 13.13 1.35
N LEU A 104 22.87 12.67 0.25
CA LEU A 104 22.15 11.90 -0.79
C LEU A 104 21.67 10.54 -0.27
N SER A 105 22.50 9.86 0.53
CA SER A 105 22.15 8.61 1.20
C SER A 105 20.98 8.80 2.18
N PHE A 106 21.02 9.86 2.98
CA PHE A 106 19.94 10.19 3.91
C PHE A 106 18.61 10.45 3.18
N ILE A 107 18.62 11.22 2.09
CA ILE A 107 17.42 11.44 1.26
C ILE A 107 16.87 10.11 0.73
N CYS A 108 17.75 9.22 0.27
CA CYS A 108 17.35 7.89 -0.22
C CYS A 108 16.65 7.06 0.86
N CYS A 109 17.16 7.07 2.09
CA CYS A 109 16.52 6.41 3.23
C CYS A 109 15.12 6.97 3.51
N VAL A 110 14.97 8.30 3.53
CA VAL A 110 13.66 8.94 3.76
C VAL A 110 12.67 8.56 2.66
N ARG A 111 13.08 8.57 1.39
CA ARG A 111 12.21 8.17 0.27
C ARG A 111 11.86 6.68 0.28
N SER A 112 12.78 5.83 0.74
CA SER A 112 12.50 4.40 0.95
C SER A 112 11.40 4.20 1.99
N LEU A 113 11.47 4.93 3.11
CA LEU A 113 10.46 4.87 4.17
C LEU A 113 9.10 5.39 3.69
N GLU A 114 9.07 6.49 2.93
CA GLU A 114 7.82 7.04 2.38
C GLU A 114 7.08 6.02 1.50
N ILE A 115 7.79 5.36 0.57
CA ILE A 115 7.19 4.35 -0.32
C ILE A 115 6.75 3.13 0.47
N PHE A 116 7.56 2.67 1.42
CA PHE A 116 7.24 1.54 2.28
C PHE A 116 5.95 1.77 3.08
N ILE A 117 5.78 2.96 3.67
CA ILE A 117 4.59 3.29 4.45
C ILE A 117 3.33 3.31 3.57
N ILE A 118 3.43 3.85 2.35
CA ILE A 118 2.27 3.86 1.43
C ILE A 118 1.88 2.43 1.04
N ASP A 119 2.85 1.58 0.71
CA ASP A 119 2.59 0.18 0.38
C ASP A 119 1.98 -0.58 1.55
N TYR A 120 2.47 -0.33 2.77
CA TYR A 120 1.91 -0.89 3.99
C TYR A 120 0.44 -0.48 4.20
N LEU A 121 0.11 0.80 4.00
CA LEU A 121 -1.27 1.28 4.13
C LEU A 121 -2.20 0.66 3.10
N LEU A 122 -1.70 0.43 1.90
CA LEU A 122 -2.47 -0.10 0.80
C LEU A 122 -2.76 -1.59 0.96
N GLU A 123 -1.78 -2.34 1.46
CA GLU A 123 -1.95 -3.72 1.90
C GLU A 123 -2.96 -3.80 3.05
N THR A 124 -2.80 -2.95 4.06
CA THR A 124 -3.69 -2.86 5.22
C THR A 124 -5.14 -2.54 4.81
N MET A 125 -5.33 -1.60 3.88
CA MET A 125 -6.64 -1.29 3.29
C MET A 125 -7.25 -2.52 2.62
N SER A 126 -6.46 -3.29 1.86
CA SER A 126 -6.96 -4.51 1.20
C SER A 126 -7.40 -5.58 2.20
N THR A 127 -6.66 -5.73 3.29
CA THR A 127 -6.96 -6.69 4.36
C THR A 127 -8.19 -6.29 5.16
N TYR A 128 -8.35 -5.00 5.48
CA TYR A 128 -9.55 -4.52 6.15
C TYR A 128 -10.79 -4.55 5.26
N HIS A 129 -10.62 -4.43 3.95
CA HIS A 129 -11.69 -4.58 2.99
C HIS A 129 -12.26 -6.01 2.99
N SER A 130 -11.41 -7.04 3.07
CA SER A 130 -11.85 -8.44 3.03
C SER A 130 -12.45 -8.96 4.35
N LYS A 131 -11.95 -8.48 5.50
CA LYS A 131 -12.39 -8.92 6.84
C LYS A 131 -13.90 -8.89 7.12
N PRO A 132 -14.65 -7.79 6.86
CA PRO A 132 -16.07 -7.75 7.14
C PRO A 132 -16.86 -8.68 6.21
N MET A 133 -16.38 -8.94 4.99
CA MET A 133 -17.02 -9.91 4.09
C MET A 133 -16.93 -11.32 4.66
N ASP A 134 -15.76 -11.76 5.11
CA ASP A 134 -15.54 -13.12 5.59
C ASP A 134 -16.35 -13.39 6.88
N ALA A 135 -16.33 -12.46 7.84
CA ALA A 135 -17.09 -12.58 9.09
C ALA A 135 -18.62 -12.61 8.87
N VAL A 136 -19.12 -11.84 7.91
CA VAL A 136 -20.55 -11.76 7.58
C VAL A 136 -21.02 -13.00 6.80
N ILE A 137 -20.14 -13.61 5.99
CA ILE A 137 -20.42 -14.84 5.23
C ILE A 137 -20.37 -16.07 6.14
N GLU A 138 -19.39 -16.16 7.05
CA GLU A 138 -19.25 -17.28 8.00
C GLU A 138 -20.25 -17.21 9.17
N GLY A 139 -20.81 -16.03 9.46
CA GLY A 139 -21.51 -15.73 10.72
C GLY A 139 -23.03 -15.85 10.80
N ARG A 140 -23.76 -16.49 9.85
CA ARG A 140 -25.25 -16.59 9.82
C ARG A 140 -25.98 -15.33 9.26
N MET A 141 -25.93 -15.10 7.95
CA MET A 141 -26.68 -14.01 7.30
C MET A 141 -27.90 -14.47 6.47
N CYS A 142 -28.92 -13.62 6.38
CA CYS A 142 -30.09 -13.82 5.53
C CYS A 142 -29.70 -13.89 4.04
N LYS A 143 -30.30 -14.82 3.27
CA LYS A 143 -30.00 -15.09 1.85
C LYS A 143 -29.92 -13.85 0.95
N GLU A 144 -30.73 -12.82 1.24
CA GLU A 144 -30.77 -11.57 0.47
C GLU A 144 -29.49 -10.73 0.62
N LEU A 145 -28.93 -10.65 1.84
CA LEU A 145 -27.70 -9.89 2.07
C LEU A 145 -26.48 -10.65 1.53
N GLY A 146 -26.49 -11.98 1.61
CA GLY A 146 -25.48 -12.82 0.99
C GLY A 146 -25.41 -12.63 -0.53
N ALA A 147 -26.56 -12.59 -1.21
CA ALA A 147 -26.62 -12.34 -2.66
C ALA A 147 -26.10 -10.94 -3.04
N PHE A 148 -26.43 -9.91 -2.25
CA PHE A 148 -25.94 -8.55 -2.47
C PHE A 148 -24.41 -8.45 -2.33
N ILE A 149 -23.84 -9.10 -1.31
CA ILE A 149 -22.39 -9.14 -1.06
C ILE A 149 -21.66 -9.91 -2.18
N ILE A 150 -22.22 -11.04 -2.63
CA ILE A 150 -21.66 -11.83 -3.75
C ILE A 150 -21.67 -11.01 -5.06
N TYR A 151 -22.75 -10.27 -5.32
CA TYR A 151 -22.85 -9.43 -6.50
C TYR A 151 -21.83 -8.29 -6.50
N GLY A 152 -21.59 -7.65 -5.35
CA GLY A 152 -20.50 -6.68 -5.17
C GLY A 152 -19.11 -7.27 -5.43
N ARG A 153 -18.86 -8.47 -4.88
CA ARG A 153 -17.58 -9.20 -5.02
C ARG A 153 -17.22 -9.53 -6.47
N SER A 154 -18.21 -9.84 -7.31
CA SER A 154 -17.99 -10.13 -8.74
C SER A 154 -17.48 -8.91 -9.53
N MET A 155 -17.65 -7.70 -9.00
CA MET A 155 -17.28 -6.45 -9.67
C MET A 155 -15.88 -5.94 -9.25
N GLU A 156 -15.31 -6.50 -8.18
CA GLU A 156 -14.13 -5.96 -7.47
C GLU A 156 -12.77 -6.61 -7.79
N LEU A 157 -12.74 -7.63 -8.66
CA LEU A 157 -11.54 -8.48 -8.90
C LEU A 157 -10.33 -7.79 -9.55
N ASN A 158 -10.30 -6.45 -9.63
CA ASN A 158 -9.18 -5.66 -10.19
C ASN A 158 -8.68 -4.57 -9.24
N LEU A 159 -8.34 -4.94 -8.00
CA LEU A 159 -7.65 -4.07 -7.03
C LEU A 159 -6.18 -3.75 -7.38
N LYS A 160 -5.69 -4.20 -8.54
CA LYS A 160 -4.35 -3.87 -9.04
C LYS A 160 -4.25 -2.36 -9.31
N LEU A 161 -3.18 -1.72 -8.83
CA LEU A 161 -2.86 -0.34 -9.19
C LEU A 161 -2.69 -0.25 -10.71
N CYS A 162 -3.52 0.57 -11.36
CA CYS A 162 -3.59 0.69 -12.82
C CYS A 162 -3.73 -0.66 -13.58
N GLY A 163 -4.24 -1.73 -12.95
CA GLY A 163 -4.35 -3.06 -13.56
C GLY A 163 -3.04 -3.84 -13.66
N MET A 164 -1.90 -3.26 -13.26
CA MET A 164 -0.57 -3.81 -13.53
C MET A 164 0.13 -4.41 -12.31
N TYR A 165 -0.10 -3.85 -11.11
CA TYR A 165 0.68 -4.23 -9.94
C TYR A 165 -0.17 -4.29 -8.68
N LEU A 166 0.02 -5.33 -7.87
CA LEU A 166 -0.57 -5.39 -6.54
C LEU A 166 0.44 -4.73 -5.57
N PRO A 167 0.15 -3.54 -5.04
CA PRO A 167 1.00 -2.87 -4.07
C PRO A 167 1.01 -3.68 -2.78
N ASN A 168 2.01 -4.53 -2.63
CA ASN A 168 2.23 -5.38 -1.47
C ASN A 168 3.63 -5.11 -0.94
N ARG A 169 3.78 -5.10 0.40
CA ARG A 169 5.07 -4.97 1.07
C ARG A 169 6.12 -5.95 0.56
N THR A 170 5.70 -7.19 0.26
CA THR A 170 6.59 -8.22 -0.32
C THR A 170 7.20 -7.76 -1.65
N SER A 171 6.42 -7.09 -2.48
CA SER A 171 6.86 -6.68 -3.80
C SER A 171 7.76 -5.44 -3.76
N PHE A 172 7.60 -4.57 -2.76
CA PHE A 172 8.61 -3.55 -2.45
C PHE A 172 9.93 -4.18 -1.97
N LEU A 173 9.87 -5.15 -1.07
CA LEU A 173 11.05 -5.84 -0.55
C LEU A 173 11.84 -6.55 -1.67
N HIS A 174 11.16 -7.23 -2.60
CA HIS A 174 11.81 -7.82 -3.77
C HIS A 174 12.47 -6.79 -4.69
N MET A 175 11.87 -5.60 -4.84
CA MET A 175 12.49 -4.51 -5.60
C MET A 175 13.76 -4.00 -4.90
N ALA A 176 13.69 -3.78 -3.58
CA ALA A 176 14.84 -3.34 -2.78
C ALA A 176 15.97 -4.39 -2.77
N GLU A 177 15.63 -5.68 -2.63
CA GLU A 177 16.55 -6.80 -2.74
C GLU A 177 17.23 -6.83 -4.11
N GLY A 178 16.47 -6.69 -5.20
CA GLY A 178 17.02 -6.63 -6.55
C GLY A 178 18.03 -5.50 -6.73
N ILE A 179 17.73 -4.31 -6.21
CA ILE A 179 18.66 -3.16 -6.25
C ILE A 179 19.94 -3.47 -5.47
N LEU A 180 19.83 -4.04 -4.27
CA LEU A 180 20.97 -4.41 -3.43
C LEU A 180 21.85 -5.48 -4.11
N CYS A 181 21.24 -6.50 -4.71
CA CYS A 181 21.98 -7.52 -5.46
C CYS A 181 22.76 -6.92 -6.64
N HIS A 182 22.14 -6.04 -7.43
CA HIS A 182 22.81 -5.36 -8.54
C HIS A 182 23.94 -4.46 -8.04
N PHE A 183 23.74 -3.76 -6.92
CA PHE A 183 24.80 -2.96 -6.30
C PHE A 183 25.98 -3.81 -5.85
N MET A 184 25.73 -4.94 -5.18
CA MET A 184 26.78 -5.85 -4.73
C MET A 184 27.55 -6.47 -5.91
N LEU A 185 26.85 -6.86 -6.99
CA LEU A 185 27.49 -7.34 -8.22
C LEU A 185 28.38 -6.27 -8.85
N LEU A 186 27.89 -5.02 -8.95
CA LEU A 186 28.65 -3.91 -9.50
C LEU A 186 29.92 -3.63 -8.67
N LEU A 187 29.80 -3.71 -7.33
CA LEU A 187 30.92 -3.56 -6.40
C LEU A 187 31.94 -4.70 -6.56
N GLN A 188 31.48 -5.95 -6.71
CA GLN A 188 32.34 -7.11 -6.97
C GLN A 188 33.11 -6.96 -8.29
N PHE A 189 32.44 -6.56 -9.37
CA PHE A 189 33.08 -6.29 -10.66
C PHE A 189 34.14 -5.20 -10.53
N LEU A 190 33.83 -4.10 -9.85
CA LEU A 190 34.78 -3.01 -9.63
C LEU A 190 36.02 -3.49 -8.84
N LEU A 191 35.83 -4.28 -7.78
CA LEU A 191 36.94 -4.82 -6.99
C LEU A 191 37.82 -5.77 -7.80
N ILE A 192 37.23 -6.60 -8.68
CA ILE A 192 37.98 -7.52 -9.55
C ILE A 192 38.80 -6.74 -10.59
N PHE A 193 38.25 -5.69 -11.19
CA PHE A 193 38.95 -4.88 -12.20
C PHE A 193 39.91 -3.84 -11.63
N SER A 194 39.81 -3.52 -10.33
CA SER A 194 40.70 -2.60 -9.62
C SER A 194 41.96 -3.28 -9.04
N ASN A 195 42.04 -4.61 -9.11
CA ASN A 195 43.16 -5.44 -8.67
C ASN A 195 43.97 -5.92 -9.88
#